data_AF-A0A9E3W164-F1
#
_entry.id   AF-A0A9E3W164-F1
#
_cell.length_a   1.000
_cell.length_b   1.000
_cell.length_c   1.000
_cell.angle_alpha   90.00
_cell.angle_beta   90.00
_cell.angle_gamma   90.00
#
_symmetry.space_group_name_H-M   'P 1'
#
loop_
_entity.id
_entity.type
_entity.pdbx_description
1 polymer ?
#
loop_
_entity_poly.entity_id
_entity_poly.type
_entity_poly.pdbx_seq_one_letter_code
_entity_poly.pdbx_strand_id
1 'polypeptide(L)'
;TKQRPKVAIRVNMDTGIYPMWDRFGFNYENGQAWDALNKIMFGGQMDLVGLHTHIGTFMLSPNAYAIAASKLANLAQRLQQKYNHEVKYIDMGGGFSSRNTLKGAYLPGIDTNPSIDDFAEAITSALMNSEYRPKTPPLLILETGRALIDEAGSLISTVLANKRLSDGRRSTILDAGVNILFTSFWYDHKITPAQEFTSYTEDTALYGPLCMNIDVLRENISMPLLNKGDKVVVHHVGAYNMTQWMQFITLRPKVVMIDMDGKPHIIRKNETIDSIQDHEITPDHLVHFEL
;
A
#
# COMPACT_ATOMS: atom_id res chain seq x y z
N THR A 1 3.72 33.76 24.71
CA THR A 1 4.91 33.06 24.17
C THR A 1 4.52 32.47 22.82
N LYS A 2 5.14 32.86 21.70
CA LYS A 2 4.81 32.25 20.39
C LYS A 2 5.28 30.79 20.42
N GLN A 3 4.35 29.84 20.34
CA GLN A 3 4.67 28.42 20.27
C GLN A 3 5.38 28.15 18.93
N ARG A 4 6.63 27.66 18.97
CA ARG A 4 7.37 27.28 17.76
C ARG A 4 6.84 25.93 17.29
N PRO A 5 6.39 25.78 16.03
CA PRO A 5 5.95 24.49 15.51
C PRO A 5 7.15 23.53 15.46
N LYS A 6 6.91 22.28 15.87
CA LYS A 6 7.86 21.18 15.71
C LYS A 6 7.80 20.69 14.27
N VAL A 7 8.93 20.65 13.59
CA VAL A 7 9.02 20.30 12.17
C VAL A 7 10.10 19.26 11.92
N ALA A 8 9.89 18.46 10.87
CA ALA A 8 10.94 17.71 10.21
C ALA A 8 10.98 18.10 8.75
N ILE A 9 12.10 17.83 8.08
CA ILE A 9 12.16 17.94 6.62
C ILE A 9 12.04 16.55 6.01
N ARG A 10 11.25 16.45 4.93
CA ARG A 10 11.29 15.29 4.04
C ARG A 10 12.47 15.46 3.09
N VAL A 11 13.32 14.46 3.03
CA VAL A 11 14.48 14.41 2.14
C VAL A 11 14.18 13.40 1.04
N ASN A 12 14.41 13.76 -0.21
CA ASN A 12 14.53 12.79 -1.30
C ASN A 12 15.99 12.62 -1.68
N MET A 13 16.33 11.44 -2.16
CA MET A 13 17.72 11.05 -2.39
C MET A 13 17.76 9.86 -3.34
N ASP A 14 18.91 9.70 -4.01
CA ASP A 14 19.17 8.50 -4.79
C ASP A 14 19.52 7.33 -3.85
N THR A 15 18.74 6.25 -3.92
CA THR A 15 18.99 5.01 -3.17
C THR A 15 19.30 3.82 -4.08
N GLY A 16 19.59 4.07 -5.36
CA GLY A 16 19.79 3.03 -6.38
C GLY A 16 18.48 2.39 -6.85
N ILE A 17 17.34 3.07 -6.68
CA ILE A 17 16.00 2.57 -7.06
C ILE A 17 15.43 3.51 -8.12
N TYR A 18 15.02 2.94 -9.25
CA TYR A 18 14.61 3.69 -10.44
C TYR A 18 13.23 3.25 -10.96
N PRO A 19 12.44 4.16 -11.54
CA PRO A 19 12.72 5.60 -11.68
C PRO A 19 12.72 6.30 -10.32
N MET A 20 13.62 7.28 -10.16
CA MET A 20 13.72 8.04 -8.92
C MET A 20 12.48 8.92 -8.73
N TRP A 21 11.90 8.91 -7.53
CA TRP A 21 10.74 9.74 -7.20
C TRP A 21 11.20 11.07 -6.62
N ASP A 22 11.01 12.15 -7.38
CA ASP A 22 11.53 13.49 -7.05
C ASP A 22 10.45 14.49 -6.60
N ARG A 23 9.17 14.20 -6.86
CA ARG A 23 8.03 15.10 -6.57
C ARG A 23 7.96 15.59 -5.12
N PHE A 24 8.39 14.78 -4.16
CA PHE A 24 8.27 15.09 -2.74
C PHE A 24 9.63 15.23 -2.06
N GLY A 25 9.70 16.12 -1.07
CA GLY A 25 10.91 16.33 -0.26
C GLY A 25 11.92 17.27 -0.91
N PHE A 26 12.95 17.60 -0.13
CA PHE A 26 14.09 18.39 -0.57
C PHE A 26 15.22 17.45 -0.95
N ASN A 27 15.87 17.70 -2.09
CA ASN A 27 16.87 16.78 -2.60
C ASN A 27 18.20 16.83 -1.84
N TYR A 28 18.74 15.65 -1.57
CA TYR A 28 20.00 15.47 -0.86
C TYR A 28 21.20 15.82 -1.75
N GLU A 29 21.24 15.29 -2.98
CA GLU A 29 22.39 15.37 -3.89
C GLU A 29 22.68 16.80 -4.36
N ASN A 30 21.63 17.58 -4.66
CA ASN A 30 21.77 18.96 -5.11
C ASN A 30 21.87 19.99 -3.97
N GLY A 31 21.87 19.54 -2.71
CA GLY A 31 22.04 20.38 -1.52
C GLY A 31 20.78 21.08 -1.01
N GLN A 32 19.62 20.97 -1.68
CA GLN A 32 18.39 21.64 -1.23
C GLN A 32 17.92 21.20 0.16
N ALA A 33 18.13 19.93 0.52
CA ALA A 33 17.84 19.45 1.87
C ALA A 33 18.66 20.21 2.92
N TRP A 34 19.95 20.42 2.64
CA TRP A 34 20.82 21.18 3.54
C TRP A 34 20.44 22.66 3.62
N ASP A 35 20.04 23.26 2.50
CA ASP A 35 19.58 24.65 2.47
C ASP A 35 18.29 24.84 3.28
N ALA A 36 17.35 23.89 3.19
CA ALA A 36 16.15 23.90 4.02
C ALA A 36 16.49 23.83 5.52
N LEU A 37 17.42 22.94 5.90
CA LEU A 37 17.93 22.84 7.27
C LEU A 37 18.56 24.15 7.74
N ASN A 38 19.43 24.75 6.94
CA ASN A 38 20.05 26.05 7.27
C ASN A 38 18.98 27.12 7.52
N LYS A 39 17.98 27.24 6.63
CA LYS A 39 16.89 28.22 6.79
C LYS A 39 16.11 28.03 8.09
N ILE A 40 15.81 26.78 8.46
CA ILE A 40 15.11 26.47 9.72
C ILE A 40 15.96 26.87 10.93
N MET A 41 17.25 26.50 10.94
CA MET A 41 18.15 26.78 12.05
C MET A 41 18.42 28.28 12.23
N PHE A 42 18.62 29.03 11.14
CA PHE A 42 18.83 30.48 11.20
C PHE A 42 17.54 31.26 11.49
N GLY A 43 16.39 30.79 11.00
CA GLY A 43 15.13 31.51 11.13
C GLY A 43 14.62 31.58 12.57
N GLY A 44 14.94 30.59 13.42
CA GLY A 44 14.56 30.59 14.83
C GLY A 44 13.05 30.52 15.11
N GLN A 45 12.23 30.35 14.07
CA GLN A 45 10.76 30.32 14.17
C GLN A 45 10.20 28.90 14.36
N MET A 46 10.96 27.87 14.01
CA MET A 46 10.54 26.46 14.04
C MET A 46 11.48 25.62 14.91
N ASP A 47 10.98 24.58 15.58
CA ASP A 47 11.78 23.59 16.32
C ASP A 47 12.05 22.39 15.40
N LEU A 48 13.27 22.27 14.87
CA LEU A 48 13.65 21.13 14.04
C LEU A 48 13.79 19.88 14.91
N VAL A 49 12.86 18.95 14.79
CA VAL A 49 12.82 17.75 15.65
C VAL A 49 13.21 16.46 14.94
N GLY A 50 13.23 16.43 13.60
CA GLY A 50 13.52 15.19 12.90
C GLY A 50 13.91 15.36 11.43
N LEU A 51 14.32 14.24 10.86
CA LEU A 51 14.54 14.06 9.43
C LEU A 51 13.65 12.91 8.97
N HIS A 52 13.08 13.04 7.77
CA HIS A 52 12.19 12.04 7.20
C HIS A 52 12.60 11.71 5.77
N THR A 53 12.45 10.45 5.37
CA THR A 53 12.51 10.02 3.97
C THR A 53 11.43 8.97 3.70
N HIS A 54 10.96 8.92 2.46
CA HIS A 54 10.15 7.81 1.97
C HIS A 54 10.57 7.53 0.53
N ILE A 55 11.18 6.36 0.33
CA ILE A 55 12.00 6.06 -0.86
C ILE A 55 11.26 5.24 -1.93
N GLY A 56 10.03 4.82 -1.67
CA GLY A 56 9.20 4.11 -2.65
C GLY A 56 8.12 3.24 -2.02
N THR A 57 7.39 2.52 -2.86
CA THR A 57 6.37 1.54 -2.48
C THR A 57 6.77 0.15 -2.92
N PHE A 58 6.44 -0.87 -2.13
CA PHE A 58 6.72 -2.26 -2.44
C PHE A 58 8.21 -2.51 -2.73
N MET A 59 9.05 -1.99 -1.86
CA MET A 59 10.49 -2.07 -1.96
C MET A 59 10.93 -3.52 -1.75
N LEU A 60 11.75 -4.04 -2.67
CA LEU A 60 12.33 -5.39 -2.60
C LEU A 60 13.82 -5.37 -2.23
N SER A 61 14.41 -4.19 -2.05
CA SER A 61 15.83 -4.02 -1.73
C SER A 61 16.00 -3.35 -0.37
N PRO A 62 16.28 -4.12 0.69
CA PRO A 62 16.63 -3.58 2.00
C PRO A 62 17.84 -2.63 1.95
N ASN A 63 18.80 -2.90 1.06
CA ASN A 63 19.98 -2.06 0.88
C ASN A 63 19.64 -0.61 0.47
N ALA A 64 18.53 -0.38 -0.23
CA ALA A 64 18.08 0.98 -0.53
C ALA A 64 17.78 1.79 0.75
N TYR A 65 17.24 1.14 1.79
CA TYR A 65 17.03 1.77 3.09
C TYR A 65 18.34 1.96 3.86
N ALA A 66 19.32 1.07 3.74
CA ALA A 66 20.65 1.28 4.31
C ALA A 66 21.33 2.54 3.75
N ILE A 67 21.24 2.75 2.42
CA ILE A 67 21.74 3.97 1.76
C ILE A 67 21.00 5.20 2.29
N ALA A 68 19.67 5.13 2.37
CA ALA A 68 18.86 6.25 2.84
C ALA A 68 19.16 6.62 4.31
N ALA A 69 19.26 5.62 5.18
CA ALA A 69 19.59 5.79 6.58
C ALA A 69 20.97 6.44 6.76
N SER A 70 21.96 5.99 5.99
CA SER A 70 23.31 6.57 5.97
C SER A 70 23.29 8.05 5.58
N LYS A 71 22.52 8.42 4.55
CA LYS A 71 22.38 9.82 4.10
C LYS A 71 21.68 10.71 5.13
N LEU A 72 20.61 10.21 5.77
CA LEU A 72 19.95 10.95 6.86
C LEU A 72 20.86 11.10 8.08
N ALA A 73 21.61 10.06 8.44
CA ALA A 73 22.60 10.15 9.52
C ALA A 73 23.69 11.19 9.21
N ASN A 74 24.14 11.30 7.94
CA ASN A 74 25.08 12.35 7.54
C ASN A 74 24.49 13.76 7.72
N LEU A 75 23.23 14.00 7.35
CA LEU A 75 22.58 15.29 7.61
C LEU A 75 22.48 15.59 9.11
N ALA A 76 22.10 14.59 9.92
CA ALA A 76 22.00 14.73 11.37
C ALA A 76 23.37 15.05 12.01
N GLN A 77 24.44 14.40 11.57
CA GLN A 77 25.81 14.69 11.97
C GLN A 77 26.20 16.13 11.63
N ARG A 78 25.91 16.60 10.42
CA ARG A 78 26.21 17.98 9.99
C ARG A 78 25.44 19.02 10.81
N LEU A 79 24.19 18.74 11.18
CA LEU A 79 23.40 19.59 12.09
C LEU A 79 24.07 19.68 13.47
N GLN A 80 24.50 18.55 14.03
CA GLN A 80 25.20 18.49 15.31
C GLN A 80 26.51 19.28 15.26
N GLN A 81 27.34 19.08 14.23
CA GLN A 81 28.63 19.76 14.09
C GLN A 81 28.49 21.28 13.91
N LYS A 82 27.54 21.73 13.09
CA LYS A 82 27.42 23.16 12.75
C LYS A 82 26.62 23.96 13.79
N TYR A 83 25.55 23.38 14.33
CA TYR A 83 24.60 24.09 15.18
C TYR A 83 24.52 23.55 16.61
N ASN A 84 25.29 22.50 16.95
CA ASN A 84 25.13 21.76 18.20
C ASN A 84 23.68 21.28 18.41
N HIS A 85 23.02 20.91 17.31
CA HIS A 85 21.61 20.51 17.28
C HIS A 85 21.48 19.02 16.99
N GLU A 86 20.84 18.29 17.90
CA GLU A 86 20.54 16.87 17.76
C GLU A 86 19.07 16.69 17.40
N VAL A 87 18.79 15.85 16.39
CA VAL A 87 17.42 15.52 16.01
C VAL A 87 16.85 14.48 16.98
N LYS A 88 15.55 14.58 17.25
CA LYS A 88 14.83 13.68 18.18
C LYS A 88 14.43 12.37 17.50
N TYR A 89 14.21 12.38 16.20
CA TYR A 89 13.88 11.19 15.43
C TYR A 89 14.46 11.19 14.02
N ILE A 90 14.65 9.98 13.50
CA ILE A 90 14.86 9.68 12.08
C ILE A 90 13.70 8.82 11.63
N ASP A 91 12.98 9.30 10.63
CA ASP A 91 11.84 8.62 10.03
C ASP A 91 12.24 8.07 8.67
N MET A 92 12.21 6.74 8.54
CA MET A 92 12.57 6.03 7.31
C MET A 92 11.36 5.81 6.40
N GLY A 93 10.20 6.33 6.79
CA GLY A 93 8.95 6.23 6.05
C GLY A 93 8.45 4.79 5.95
N GLY A 94 7.51 4.58 5.04
CA GLY A 94 7.01 3.24 4.70
C GLY A 94 7.70 2.65 3.48
N GLY A 95 7.06 1.63 2.89
CA GLY A 95 7.44 1.09 1.58
C GLY A 95 7.84 -0.37 1.59
N PHE A 96 7.92 -1.04 2.75
CA PHE A 96 8.20 -2.47 2.79
C PHE A 96 7.15 -3.24 1.97
N SER A 97 7.61 -4.29 1.30
CA SER A 97 6.74 -5.22 0.58
C SER A 97 5.84 -5.99 1.56
N SER A 98 4.68 -6.44 1.07
CA SER A 98 3.92 -7.52 1.70
C SER A 98 4.29 -8.85 1.07
N ARG A 99 3.65 -9.97 1.44
CA ARG A 99 3.79 -11.26 0.74
C ARG A 99 2.99 -11.39 -0.55
N ASN A 100 2.44 -10.29 -1.09
CA ASN A 100 1.74 -10.32 -2.36
C ASN A 100 2.72 -10.44 -3.54
N THR A 101 2.23 -10.83 -4.72
CA THR A 101 3.05 -11.01 -5.93
C THR A 101 2.77 -9.88 -6.90
N LEU A 102 3.80 -9.13 -7.29
CA LEU A 102 3.67 -8.12 -8.36
C LEU A 102 3.45 -8.81 -9.71
N LYS A 103 2.61 -8.21 -10.55
CA LYS A 103 2.49 -8.61 -11.96
C LYS A 103 3.86 -8.54 -12.64
N GLY A 104 4.20 -9.56 -13.41
CA GLY A 104 5.49 -9.70 -14.07
C GLY A 104 6.61 -10.25 -13.18
N ALA A 105 6.35 -10.54 -11.90
CA ALA A 105 7.27 -11.30 -11.07
C ALA A 105 7.35 -12.76 -11.56
N TYR A 106 8.56 -13.32 -11.59
CA TYR A 106 8.78 -14.69 -12.04
C TYR A 106 8.40 -15.73 -10.97
N LEU A 107 8.63 -15.41 -9.70
CA LEU A 107 8.33 -16.26 -8.55
C LEU A 107 7.28 -15.59 -7.64
N PRO A 108 6.56 -16.37 -6.83
CA PRO A 108 5.65 -15.84 -5.83
C PRO A 108 6.34 -14.87 -4.86
N GLY A 109 5.64 -13.81 -4.47
CA GLY A 109 6.15 -12.83 -3.52
C GLY A 109 6.45 -13.42 -2.14
N ILE A 110 5.71 -14.46 -1.72
CA ILE A 110 5.97 -15.17 -0.46
C ILE A 110 7.37 -15.82 -0.42
N ASP A 111 7.94 -16.16 -1.57
CA ASP A 111 9.23 -16.83 -1.67
C ASP A 111 10.38 -15.85 -1.95
N THR A 112 10.07 -14.63 -2.38
CA THR A 112 11.07 -13.68 -2.92
C THR A 112 11.12 -12.33 -2.23
N ASN A 113 10.06 -11.93 -1.53
CA ASN A 113 10.02 -10.62 -0.89
C ASN A 113 10.82 -10.63 0.43
N PRO A 114 11.62 -9.58 0.72
CA PRO A 114 12.40 -9.52 1.96
C PRO A 114 11.51 -9.50 3.20
N SER A 115 12.03 -10.06 4.29
CA SER A 115 11.37 -10.00 5.60
C SER A 115 11.51 -8.63 6.25
N ILE A 116 10.69 -8.36 7.27
CA ILE A 116 10.82 -7.15 8.09
C ILE A 116 12.20 -7.09 8.76
N ASP A 117 12.73 -8.25 9.17
CA ASP A 117 14.05 -8.36 9.81
C ASP A 117 15.17 -7.94 8.86
N ASP A 118 15.08 -8.27 7.56
CA ASP A 118 16.06 -7.85 6.56
C ASP A 118 16.09 -6.31 6.42
N PHE A 119 14.93 -5.66 6.43
CA PHE A 119 14.86 -4.19 6.42
C PHE A 119 15.36 -3.58 7.71
N ALA A 120 14.98 -4.15 8.86
CA ALA A 120 15.41 -3.67 10.17
C ALA A 120 16.94 -3.72 10.27
N GLU A 121 17.55 -4.86 9.96
CA GLU A 121 18.99 -5.06 9.95
C GLU A 121 19.70 -4.05 9.04
N ALA A 122 19.24 -3.90 7.80
CA ALA A 122 19.82 -2.95 6.84
C ALA A 122 19.79 -1.49 7.35
N ILE A 123 18.67 -1.07 7.94
CA ILE A 123 18.50 0.29 8.49
C ILE A 123 19.37 0.48 9.73
N THR A 124 19.27 -0.43 10.71
CA THR A 124 19.95 -0.26 12.00
C THR A 124 21.46 -0.36 11.84
N SER A 125 21.95 -1.29 11.00
CA SER A 125 23.38 -1.42 10.75
C SER A 125 23.95 -0.18 10.03
N ALA A 126 23.22 0.43 9.10
CA ALA A 126 23.62 1.70 8.51
C ALA A 126 23.69 2.85 9.54
N LEU A 127 22.69 2.97 10.42
CA LEU A 127 22.68 4.01 11.45
C LEU A 127 23.80 3.82 12.48
N MET A 128 24.00 2.60 12.96
CA MET A 128 25.04 2.27 13.95
C MET A 128 26.46 2.50 13.41
N ASN A 129 26.69 2.15 12.14
CA ASN A 129 27.98 2.32 11.48
C ASN A 129 28.24 3.74 10.95
N SER A 130 27.24 4.63 11.00
CA SER A 130 27.41 6.04 10.63
C SER A 130 28.41 6.76 11.55
N GLU A 131 28.83 7.97 11.21
CA GLU A 131 29.64 8.82 12.10
C GLU A 131 28.80 9.71 13.03
N TYR A 132 27.46 9.64 12.95
CA TYR A 132 26.58 10.41 13.82
C TYR A 132 26.64 9.86 15.24
N ARG A 133 27.08 10.68 16.20
CA ARG A 133 27.24 10.32 17.61
C ARG A 133 26.48 11.30 18.51
N PRO A 134 25.14 11.25 18.55
CA PRO A 134 24.35 12.06 19.46
C PRO A 134 24.49 11.59 20.90
N LYS A 135 24.20 12.46 21.87
CA LYS A 135 24.14 12.07 23.29
C LYS A 135 23.05 11.05 23.58
N THR A 136 21.95 11.13 22.83
CA THR A 136 20.85 10.18 22.89
C THR A 136 20.52 9.71 21.47
N PRO A 137 20.44 8.39 21.21
CA PRO A 137 20.03 7.90 19.91
C PRO A 137 18.66 8.48 19.50
N PRO A 138 18.49 8.93 18.25
CA PRO A 138 17.18 9.39 17.79
C PRO A 138 16.20 8.22 17.76
N LEU A 139 14.91 8.51 18.01
CA LEU A 139 13.84 7.54 17.79
C LEU A 139 13.82 7.16 16.29
N LEU A 140 13.86 5.87 16.00
CA LEU A 140 13.65 5.36 14.64
C LEU A 140 12.15 5.17 14.40
N ILE A 141 11.62 5.77 13.33
CA ILE A 141 10.21 5.67 12.93
C ILE A 141 10.11 4.95 11.58
N LEU A 142 9.11 4.07 11.46
CA LEU A 142 8.72 3.38 10.24
C LEU A 142 7.22 3.58 10.00
N GLU A 143 6.85 3.87 8.75
CA GLU A 143 5.46 4.16 8.35
C GLU A 143 4.91 3.06 7.41
N THR A 144 5.26 1.81 7.66
CA THR A 144 4.93 0.70 6.74
C THR A 144 3.48 0.22 6.88
N GLY A 145 2.57 0.87 6.14
CA GLY A 145 1.15 0.50 6.12
C GLY A 145 0.91 -0.87 5.49
N ARG A 146 1.40 -1.08 4.25
CA ARG A 146 1.18 -2.33 3.50
C ARG A 146 1.63 -3.57 4.27
N ALA A 147 2.88 -3.58 4.74
CA ALA A 147 3.44 -4.74 5.42
C ALA A 147 2.67 -5.10 6.71
N LEU A 148 2.01 -4.13 7.34
CA LEU A 148 1.24 -4.35 8.56
C LEU A 148 -0.13 -5.02 8.29
N ILE A 149 -0.85 -4.56 7.26
CA ILE A 149 -2.28 -4.87 7.11
C ILE A 149 -2.65 -5.71 5.89
N ASP A 150 -1.75 -5.86 4.90
CA ASP A 150 -2.13 -6.50 3.63
C ASP A 150 -2.57 -7.96 3.81
N GLU A 151 -1.82 -8.74 4.59
CA GLU A 151 -2.11 -10.15 4.90
C GLU A 151 -3.31 -10.34 5.84
N ALA A 152 -3.70 -9.31 6.58
CA ALA A 152 -4.83 -9.38 7.51
C ALA A 152 -6.19 -9.32 6.78
N GLY A 153 -6.21 -8.98 5.49
CA GLY A 153 -7.43 -8.87 4.69
C GLY A 153 -7.56 -9.98 3.65
N SER A 154 -8.77 -10.53 3.56
CA SER A 154 -9.20 -11.45 2.49
C SER A 154 -10.54 -10.98 1.90
N LEU A 155 -10.71 -11.17 0.59
CA LEU A 155 -11.96 -10.90 -0.12
C LEU A 155 -12.62 -12.23 -0.49
N ILE A 156 -13.84 -12.44 -0.02
CA ILE A 156 -14.66 -13.57 -0.44
C ILE A 156 -15.55 -13.11 -1.58
N SER A 157 -15.51 -13.82 -2.71
CA SER A 157 -16.30 -13.51 -3.89
C SER A 157 -17.03 -14.73 -4.42
N THR A 158 -18.20 -14.54 -5.00
CA THR A 158 -19.06 -15.58 -5.56
C THR A 158 -18.92 -15.64 -7.08
N VAL A 159 -18.89 -16.84 -7.64
CA VAL A 159 -18.93 -17.06 -9.08
C VAL A 159 -20.34 -16.78 -9.61
N LEU A 160 -20.45 -15.81 -10.51
CA LEU A 160 -21.70 -15.41 -11.15
C LEU A 160 -21.98 -16.19 -12.43
N ALA A 161 -20.94 -16.42 -13.23
CA ALA A 161 -21.05 -17.09 -14.53
C ALA A 161 -19.71 -17.67 -14.99
N ASN A 162 -19.80 -18.63 -15.92
CA ASN A 162 -18.66 -19.17 -16.64
C ASN A 162 -18.92 -19.08 -18.14
N LYS A 163 -17.89 -18.80 -18.92
CA LYS A 163 -17.92 -18.85 -20.39
C LYS A 163 -16.58 -19.33 -20.94
N ARG A 164 -16.50 -19.48 -22.25
CA ARG A 164 -15.25 -19.72 -22.98
C ARG A 164 -14.80 -18.44 -23.68
N LEU A 165 -13.52 -18.15 -23.61
CA LEU A 165 -12.87 -17.13 -24.44
C LEU A 165 -12.70 -17.68 -25.86
N SER A 166 -12.41 -16.79 -26.81
CA SER A 166 -12.19 -17.17 -28.22
C SER A 166 -10.98 -18.10 -28.42
N ASP A 167 -10.02 -18.08 -27.49
CA ASP A 167 -8.85 -18.96 -27.46
C ASP A 167 -9.13 -20.32 -26.75
N GLY A 168 -10.38 -20.55 -26.31
CA GLY A 168 -10.80 -21.77 -25.63
C GLY A 168 -10.60 -21.76 -24.11
N ARG A 169 -9.83 -20.81 -23.56
CA ARG A 169 -9.62 -20.73 -22.10
C ARG A 169 -10.93 -20.48 -21.36
N ARG A 170 -11.00 -21.00 -20.14
CA ARG A 170 -12.14 -20.77 -19.27
C ARG A 170 -12.12 -19.33 -18.79
N SER A 171 -13.28 -18.70 -18.75
CA SER A 171 -13.48 -17.38 -18.18
C SER A 171 -14.54 -17.50 -17.09
N THR A 172 -14.18 -17.10 -15.87
CA THR A 172 -15.05 -17.11 -14.70
C THR A 172 -15.31 -15.67 -14.29
N ILE A 173 -16.58 -15.31 -14.15
CA ILE A 173 -17.03 -13.99 -13.73
C ILE A 173 -17.36 -14.04 -12.24
N LEU A 174 -16.74 -13.16 -11.47
CA LEU A 174 -16.89 -13.02 -10.03
C LEU A 174 -17.81 -11.83 -9.69
N ASP A 175 -18.36 -11.82 -8.48
CA ASP A 175 -19.16 -10.69 -7.95
C ASP A 175 -18.32 -9.54 -7.37
N ALA A 176 -17.00 -9.63 -7.51
CA ALA A 176 -16.07 -8.55 -7.25
C ALA A 176 -15.25 -8.24 -8.50
N GLY A 177 -15.05 -6.95 -8.78
CA GLY A 177 -14.21 -6.45 -9.87
C GLY A 177 -13.13 -5.50 -9.38
N VAL A 178 -12.45 -4.83 -10.31
CA VAL A 178 -11.40 -3.84 -10.04
C VAL A 178 -11.91 -2.64 -9.22
N ASN A 179 -13.23 -2.45 -9.15
CA ASN A 179 -13.85 -1.45 -8.30
C ASN A 179 -13.76 -1.80 -6.80
N ILE A 180 -13.69 -3.09 -6.44
CA ILE A 180 -13.47 -3.56 -5.06
C ILE A 180 -12.01 -3.95 -4.86
N LEU A 181 -11.41 -4.62 -5.85
CA LEU A 181 -10.04 -5.14 -5.82
C LEU A 181 -9.12 -4.32 -6.73
N PHE A 182 -9.04 -3.00 -6.49
CA PHE A 182 -8.26 -2.08 -7.33
C PHE A 182 -6.79 -2.51 -7.50
N THR A 183 -6.22 -3.15 -6.48
CA THR A 183 -4.83 -3.63 -6.53
C THR A 183 -4.57 -4.74 -7.57
N SER A 184 -5.60 -5.35 -8.19
CA SER A 184 -5.41 -6.33 -9.27
C SER A 184 -4.76 -5.74 -10.52
N PHE A 185 -4.69 -4.40 -10.63
CA PHE A 185 -3.92 -3.75 -11.70
C PHE A 185 -2.40 -4.00 -11.59
N TRP A 186 -1.88 -4.26 -10.39
CA TRP A 186 -0.45 -4.46 -10.17
C TRP A 186 -0.10 -5.75 -9.42
N TYR A 187 -1.08 -6.45 -8.85
CA TYR A 187 -0.86 -7.74 -8.20
C TYR A 187 -1.46 -8.92 -8.95
N ASP A 188 -0.68 -9.98 -8.94
CA ASP A 188 -1.13 -11.34 -9.16
C ASP A 188 -1.52 -11.95 -7.80
N HIS A 189 -2.68 -11.52 -7.28
CA HIS A 189 -3.27 -12.00 -6.02
C HIS A 189 -3.48 -13.50 -5.98
N LYS A 190 -3.02 -14.18 -4.92
CA LYS A 190 -3.37 -15.58 -4.70
C LYS A 190 -4.89 -15.72 -4.56
N ILE A 191 -5.50 -16.64 -5.32
CA ILE A 191 -6.94 -16.93 -5.28
C ILE A 191 -7.14 -18.42 -5.10
N THR A 192 -8.01 -18.81 -4.17
CA THR A 192 -8.32 -20.22 -3.89
C THR A 192 -9.84 -20.42 -3.80
N PRO A 193 -10.37 -21.61 -4.11
CA PRO A 193 -11.74 -21.96 -3.76
C PRO A 193 -11.97 -21.87 -2.25
N ALA A 194 -13.19 -21.51 -1.82
CA ALA A 194 -13.56 -21.41 -0.40
C ALA A 194 -14.24 -22.69 0.14
N GLN A 195 -14.37 -23.71 -0.71
CA GLN A 195 -15.01 -24.99 -0.46
C GLN A 195 -14.10 -26.12 -0.96
N GLU A 196 -14.44 -27.37 -0.67
CA GLU A 196 -13.75 -28.52 -1.26
C GLU A 196 -13.82 -28.50 -2.79
N PHE A 197 -12.74 -28.91 -3.44
CA PHE A 197 -12.59 -28.84 -4.89
C PHE A 197 -11.84 -30.06 -5.43
N THR A 198 -12.04 -30.33 -6.72
CA THR A 198 -11.33 -31.41 -7.42
C THR A 198 -9.89 -31.05 -7.71
N SER A 199 -9.00 -32.04 -7.82
CA SER A 199 -7.61 -31.82 -8.26
C SER A 199 -7.47 -31.47 -9.74
N TYR A 200 -8.51 -31.69 -10.55
CA TYR A 200 -8.53 -31.30 -11.96
C TYR A 200 -8.61 -29.78 -12.09
N THR A 201 -7.55 -29.18 -12.64
CA THR A 201 -7.47 -27.75 -12.90
C THR A 201 -7.43 -27.44 -14.40
N GLU A 202 -7.86 -26.23 -14.74
CA GLU A 202 -7.80 -25.67 -16.08
C GLU A 202 -7.33 -24.21 -16.00
N ASP A 203 -6.58 -23.77 -17.02
CA ASP A 203 -6.20 -22.37 -17.18
C ASP A 203 -7.45 -21.49 -17.34
N THR A 204 -7.59 -20.57 -16.39
CA THR A 204 -8.78 -19.74 -16.23
C THR A 204 -8.41 -18.28 -16.13
N ALA A 205 -9.14 -17.42 -16.84
CA ALA A 205 -9.17 -15.98 -16.61
C ALA A 205 -10.31 -15.62 -15.64
N LEU A 206 -10.01 -14.79 -14.65
CA LEU A 206 -10.96 -14.29 -13.65
C LEU A 206 -11.28 -12.83 -13.94
N TYR A 207 -12.56 -12.56 -14.20
CA TYR A 207 -13.10 -11.23 -14.49
C TYR A 207 -14.05 -10.78 -13.38
N GLY A 208 -14.20 -9.48 -13.21
CA GLY A 208 -15.27 -8.92 -12.38
C GLY A 208 -16.58 -8.73 -13.16
N PRO A 209 -17.60 -8.14 -12.51
CA PRO A 209 -18.93 -7.97 -13.07
C PRO A 209 -19.13 -6.64 -13.81
N LEU A 210 -18.08 -5.82 -13.97
CA LEU A 210 -18.19 -4.47 -14.50
C LEU A 210 -18.26 -4.46 -16.03
N CYS A 211 -18.93 -3.46 -16.59
CA CYS A 211 -19.03 -3.23 -18.03
C CYS A 211 -17.75 -2.57 -18.61
N MET A 212 -16.58 -3.07 -18.22
CA MET A 212 -15.28 -2.56 -18.66
C MET A 212 -14.36 -3.72 -19.04
N ASN A 213 -13.72 -3.62 -20.22
CA ASN A 213 -12.76 -4.64 -20.67
C ASN A 213 -11.52 -4.75 -19.76
N ILE A 214 -11.24 -3.70 -18.98
CA ILE A 214 -10.14 -3.67 -17.99
C ILE A 214 -10.50 -4.34 -16.66
N ASP A 215 -11.73 -4.85 -16.49
CA ASP A 215 -12.18 -5.51 -15.27
C ASP A 215 -11.67 -6.96 -15.17
N VAL A 216 -10.34 -7.07 -15.10
CA VAL A 216 -9.60 -8.33 -15.06
C VAL A 216 -8.94 -8.45 -13.70
N LEU A 217 -9.34 -9.47 -12.94
CA LEU A 217 -8.75 -9.76 -11.64
C LEU A 217 -7.50 -10.64 -11.76
N ARG A 218 -7.56 -11.66 -12.63
CA ARG A 218 -6.42 -12.52 -12.99
C ARG A 218 -6.52 -12.92 -14.45
N GLU A 219 -5.49 -12.61 -15.22
CA GLU A 219 -5.44 -12.92 -16.66
C GLU A 219 -5.22 -14.40 -16.93
N ASN A 220 -4.44 -15.06 -16.07
CA ASN A 220 -4.20 -16.48 -16.11
C ASN A 220 -3.97 -17.03 -14.69
N ILE A 221 -4.73 -18.07 -14.34
CA ILE A 221 -4.57 -18.83 -13.11
C ILE A 221 -5.05 -20.26 -13.33
N SER A 222 -4.29 -21.25 -12.85
CA SER A 222 -4.74 -22.64 -12.85
C SER A 222 -5.74 -22.83 -11.72
N MET A 223 -7.00 -23.14 -12.07
CA MET A 223 -8.09 -23.25 -11.11
C MET A 223 -8.89 -24.53 -11.34
N PRO A 224 -9.45 -25.14 -10.29
CA PRO A 224 -10.45 -26.19 -10.47
C PRO A 224 -11.70 -25.63 -11.17
N LEU A 225 -12.53 -26.53 -11.70
CA LEU A 225 -13.80 -26.15 -12.31
C LEU A 225 -14.76 -25.59 -11.26
N LEU A 226 -14.99 -24.28 -11.29
CA LEU A 226 -15.92 -23.59 -10.40
C LEU A 226 -17.29 -23.43 -11.03
N ASN A 227 -18.35 -23.77 -10.32
CA ASN A 227 -19.73 -23.59 -10.75
C ASN A 227 -20.31 -22.23 -10.32
N LYS A 228 -21.41 -21.82 -10.94
CA LYS A 228 -22.16 -20.65 -10.47
C LYS A 228 -22.59 -20.88 -9.01
N GLY A 229 -22.35 -19.89 -8.15
CA GLY A 229 -22.64 -19.96 -6.72
C GLY A 229 -21.45 -20.42 -5.86
N ASP A 230 -20.43 -21.02 -6.46
CA ASP A 230 -19.19 -21.35 -5.75
C ASP A 230 -18.48 -20.08 -5.28
N LYS A 231 -17.68 -20.21 -4.22
CA LYS A 231 -16.95 -19.09 -3.64
C LYS A 231 -15.46 -19.22 -3.87
N VAL A 232 -14.81 -18.08 -3.96
CA VAL A 232 -13.35 -17.95 -3.97
C VAL A 232 -12.92 -16.99 -2.88
N VAL A 233 -11.70 -17.18 -2.38
CA VAL A 233 -11.01 -16.28 -1.47
C VAL A 233 -9.83 -15.68 -2.22
N VAL A 234 -9.82 -14.35 -2.33
CA VAL A 234 -8.67 -13.57 -2.76
C VAL A 234 -7.89 -13.20 -1.50
N HIS A 235 -6.63 -13.61 -1.45
CA HIS A 235 -5.75 -13.42 -0.29
C HIS A 235 -4.96 -12.12 -0.40
N HIS A 236 -4.55 -11.58 0.75
CA HIS A 236 -3.67 -10.41 0.86
C HIS A 236 -4.26 -9.15 0.22
N VAL A 237 -5.46 -8.78 0.63
CA VAL A 237 -6.21 -7.63 0.08
C VAL A 237 -6.42 -6.51 1.08
N GLY A 238 -5.82 -6.60 2.27
CA GLY A 238 -6.06 -5.63 3.34
C GLY A 238 -5.61 -4.22 2.97
N ALA A 239 -4.53 -4.07 2.21
CA ALA A 239 -3.98 -2.76 1.90
C ALA A 239 -4.52 -2.20 0.58
N TYR A 240 -4.90 -0.92 0.60
CA TYR A 240 -5.25 -0.08 -0.55
C TYR A 240 -6.50 -0.46 -1.36
N ASN A 241 -7.09 -1.65 -1.16
CA ASN A 241 -8.34 -1.99 -1.84
C ASN A 241 -9.51 -1.17 -1.27
N MET A 242 -9.73 -1.22 0.06
CA MET A 242 -10.82 -0.48 0.70
C MET A 242 -10.68 1.04 0.58
N THR A 243 -9.45 1.57 0.61
CA THR A 243 -9.21 3.02 0.55
C THR A 243 -9.23 3.56 -0.88
N GLN A 244 -9.11 2.71 -1.90
CA GLN A 244 -9.20 3.08 -3.32
C GLN A 244 -10.40 2.47 -4.03
N TRP A 245 -11.36 1.91 -3.29
CA TRP A 245 -12.50 1.27 -3.95
C TRP A 245 -13.37 2.30 -4.66
N MET A 246 -14.24 1.83 -5.55
CA MET A 246 -15.13 2.65 -6.36
C MET A 246 -16.55 2.05 -6.36
N GLN A 247 -17.58 2.90 -6.32
CA GLN A 247 -19.00 2.51 -6.40
C GLN A 247 -19.49 2.31 -7.84
N PHE A 248 -18.59 1.99 -8.77
CA PHE A 248 -18.96 1.85 -10.17
C PHE A 248 -19.72 0.53 -10.39
N ILE A 249 -20.96 0.61 -10.88
CA ILE A 249 -21.90 -0.50 -11.20
C ILE A 249 -22.37 -1.31 -9.99
N THR A 250 -21.53 -1.53 -8.97
CA THR A 250 -21.89 -2.31 -7.78
C THR A 250 -21.81 -1.48 -6.50
N LEU A 251 -22.74 -1.75 -5.58
CA LEU A 251 -22.71 -1.21 -4.22
C LEU A 251 -21.62 -1.90 -3.43
N ARG A 252 -21.02 -1.17 -2.49
CA ARG A 252 -19.86 -1.69 -1.79
C ARG A 252 -20.27 -2.69 -0.69
N PRO A 253 -19.55 -3.82 -0.54
CA PRO A 253 -19.92 -4.86 0.40
C PRO A 253 -19.60 -4.48 1.86
N LYS A 254 -20.19 -5.24 2.78
CA LYS A 254 -19.85 -5.22 4.21
C LYS A 254 -18.41 -5.67 4.43
N VAL A 255 -17.81 -5.18 5.51
CA VAL A 255 -16.51 -5.64 6.01
C VAL A 255 -16.72 -6.34 7.33
N VAL A 256 -16.13 -7.52 7.47
CA VAL A 256 -16.19 -8.36 8.66
C VAL A 256 -14.79 -8.47 9.26
N MET A 257 -14.68 -8.23 10.56
CA MET A 257 -13.49 -8.51 11.36
C MET A 257 -13.70 -9.82 12.10
N ILE A 258 -12.71 -10.69 12.11
CA ILE A 258 -12.66 -11.85 13.02
C ILE A 258 -11.79 -11.45 14.21
N ASP A 259 -12.34 -11.50 15.43
CA ASP A 259 -11.57 -11.16 16.63
C ASP A 259 -10.60 -12.27 17.05
N MET A 260 -9.85 -12.03 18.13
CA MET A 260 -8.84 -12.96 18.64
C MET A 260 -9.44 -14.27 19.17
N ASP A 261 -10.74 -14.31 19.46
CA ASP A 261 -11.47 -15.52 19.89
C ASP A 261 -12.15 -16.23 18.71
N GLY A 262 -11.95 -15.75 17.47
CA GLY A 262 -12.53 -16.34 16.26
C GLY A 262 -13.96 -15.89 15.96
N LYS A 263 -14.49 -14.90 16.68
CA LYS A 263 -15.87 -14.42 16.50
C LYS A 263 -15.96 -13.36 15.39
N PRO A 264 -16.93 -13.46 14.47
CA PRO A 264 -17.12 -12.48 13.41
C PRO A 264 -17.90 -11.24 13.88
N HIS A 265 -17.45 -10.06 13.46
CA HIS A 265 -18.06 -8.76 13.73
C HIS A 265 -18.20 -7.96 12.45
N ILE A 266 -19.39 -7.42 12.18
CA ILE A 266 -19.58 -6.49 11.06
C ILE A 266 -19.04 -5.12 11.49
N ILE A 267 -17.92 -4.71 10.90
CA ILE A 267 -17.28 -3.41 11.18
C ILE A 267 -17.61 -2.36 10.12
N ARG A 268 -18.16 -2.78 8.98
CA ARG A 268 -18.77 -1.90 7.97
C ARG A 268 -19.98 -2.61 7.37
N LYS A 269 -21.14 -1.94 7.30
CA LYS A 269 -22.35 -2.48 6.67
C LYS A 269 -22.23 -2.43 5.14
N ASN A 270 -23.03 -3.24 4.44
CA ASN A 270 -23.21 -3.08 3.00
C ASN A 270 -23.78 -1.69 2.73
N GLU A 271 -23.43 -1.13 1.58
CA GLU A 271 -24.19 0.00 1.07
C GLU A 271 -25.55 -0.41 0.52
N THR A 272 -26.42 0.58 0.50
CA THR A 272 -27.77 0.54 -0.07
C THR A 272 -27.88 1.64 -1.13
N ILE A 273 -29.02 1.67 -1.85
CA ILE A 273 -29.33 2.80 -2.74
C ILE A 273 -29.37 4.12 -1.97
N ASP A 274 -29.86 4.12 -0.73
CA ASP A 274 -29.82 5.33 0.12
C ASP A 274 -28.38 5.82 0.34
N SER A 275 -27.40 4.92 0.43
CA SER A 275 -25.99 5.29 0.62
C SER A 275 -25.42 6.08 -0.55
N ILE A 276 -25.92 5.86 -1.77
CA ILE A 276 -25.50 6.63 -2.97
C ILE A 276 -26.33 7.90 -3.15
N GLN A 277 -27.56 7.92 -2.64
CA GLN A 277 -28.48 9.05 -2.79
C GLN A 277 -28.37 10.10 -1.67
N ASP A 278 -27.73 9.77 -0.54
CA ASP A 278 -27.67 10.62 0.66
C ASP A 278 -27.15 12.06 0.40
N HIS A 279 -26.27 12.22 -0.58
CA HIS A 279 -25.70 13.53 -0.94
C HIS A 279 -26.29 14.12 -2.22
N GLU A 280 -27.23 13.42 -2.85
CA GLU A 280 -27.88 13.88 -4.08
C GLU A 280 -29.01 14.85 -3.73
N ILE A 281 -29.05 15.99 -4.41
CA ILE A 281 -30.12 16.97 -4.28
C ILE A 281 -30.83 17.07 -5.63
N THR A 282 -32.07 16.62 -5.68
CA THR A 282 -32.92 16.79 -6.86
C THR A 282 -33.33 18.26 -6.99
N PRO A 283 -33.02 18.94 -8.12
CA PRO A 283 -33.54 20.28 -8.37
C PRO A 283 -35.06 20.32 -8.34
N ASP A 284 -35.65 21.37 -7.75
CA ASP A 284 -37.10 21.46 -7.52
C ASP A 284 -37.96 21.18 -8.76
N HIS A 285 -37.53 21.67 -9.92
CA HIS A 285 -38.26 21.48 -11.19
C HIS A 285 -38.22 20.04 -11.73
N LEU A 286 -37.36 19.17 -11.19
CA LEU A 286 -37.25 17.76 -11.55
C LEU A 286 -38.00 16.83 -10.58
N VAL A 287 -38.51 17.33 -9.44
CA VAL A 287 -39.23 16.53 -8.44
C VAL A 287 -40.56 16.01 -8.98
N HIS A 288 -41.18 16.74 -9.92
CA HIS A 288 -42.47 16.42 -10.52
C HIS A 288 -42.40 16.24 -12.04
N PHE A 289 -41.24 15.81 -12.56
CA PHE A 289 -41.05 15.60 -13.99
C PHE A 289 -41.83 14.37 -14.48
N GLU A 290 -42.78 14.57 -15.40
CA GLU A 290 -43.44 13.51 -16.17
C GLU A 290 -42.84 13.45 -17.58
N LEU A 291 -42.52 12.23 -18.04
CA LEU A 291 -41.95 11.94 -19.37
C LEU A 291 -43.01 11.92 -20.48
#